data_AF-J8EJT1-F1
#
_entry.id   AF-J8EJT1-F1
#
_cell.length_a   1.000
_cell.length_b   1.000
_cell.length_c   1.000
_cell.angle_alpha   90.00
_cell.angle_beta   90.00
_cell.angle_gamma   90.00
#
_symmetry.space_group_name_H-M   'P 1'
#
loop_
_entity.id
_entity.type
_entity.pdbx_description
1 polymer ?
#
loop_
_entity_poly.entity_id
_entity_poly.type
_entity_poly.pdbx_seq_one_letter_code
_entity_poly.pdbx_strand_id
1 'polypeptide(L)' 'MHKMIFLERKLKRKTIEEVADFLNVSPRTYWAKEHNKSEFTLKEAHMLSCYLEKSIEELFPDLFLNNL' A
#
# COMPACT_ATOMS: atom_id res chain seq x y z
N MET A 1 9.96 1.13 -3.67
CA MET A 1 8.90 1.82 -2.93
C MET A 1 7.67 1.89 -3.81
N HIS A 2 6.52 1.47 -3.28
CA HIS A 2 5.22 1.61 -3.94
C HIS A 2 4.82 3.07 -3.87
N LYS A 3 5.26 3.84 -4.88
CA LYS A 3 5.16 5.30 -4.90
C LYS A 3 3.73 5.80 -4.74
N MET A 4 2.75 5.12 -5.36
CA MET A 4 1.35 5.52 -5.29
C MET A 4 0.77 5.32 -3.88
N ILE A 5 1.08 4.20 -3.22
CA ILE A 5 0.70 3.97 -1.82
C ILE A 5 1.29 5.05 -0.91
N PHE A 6 2.58 5.35 -1.07
CA PHE A 6 3.24 6.38 -0.28
C PHE A 6 2.60 7.77 -0.45
N LEU A 7 2.35 8.18 -1.70
CA LEU A 7 1.76 9.47 -2.01
C LEU A 7 0.33 9.57 -1.46
N GLU A 8 -0.51 8.58 -1.72
CA GLU A 8 -1.91 8.59 -1.29
C GLU A 8 -2.04 8.58 0.23
N ARG A 9 -1.21 7.78 0.93
CA ARG A 9 -1.15 7.80 2.40
C ARG A 9 -0.81 9.20 2.93
N LYS A 10 0.18 9.86 2.33
CA LYS A 10 0.60 11.21 2.74
C LYS A 10 -0.47 12.26 2.44
N LEU A 11 -1.13 12.18 1.29
CA LEU A 11 -2.24 13.06 0.91
C LEU A 11 -3.39 12.96 1.92
N LYS A 12 -3.74 11.74 2.33
CA LYS A 12 -4.77 11.46 3.34
C LYS A 12 -4.30 11.64 4.79
N ARG A 13 -3.07 12.12 5.00
CA ARG A 13 -2.43 12.36 6.31
C ARG A 13 -2.42 11.14 7.23
N LYS A 14 -2.28 9.95 6.64
CA LYS A 14 -2.25 8.68 7.37
C LYS A 14 -0.83 8.33 7.83
N THR A 15 -0.71 7.94 9.09
CA THR A 15 0.57 7.49 9.65
C THR A 15 0.89 6.05 9.21
N ILE A 16 2.11 5.60 9.45
CA ILE A 16 2.50 4.20 9.19
C ILE A 16 1.76 3.28 10.16
N GLU A 17 1.59 3.74 11.40
CA GLU A 17 0.90 3.06 12.48
C GLU A 17 -0.57 2.85 12.14
N GLU A 18 -1.30 3.89 11.69
CA GLU A 18 -2.71 3.76 11.31
C GLU A 18 -2.92 2.73 10.19
N VAL A 19 -2.06 2.72 9.18
CA VAL A 19 -2.18 1.76 8.06
C VAL A 19 -1.77 0.36 8.49
N ALA A 20 -0.72 0.23 9.30
CA ALA A 20 -0.28 -1.05 9.83
C ALA A 20 -1.36 -1.70 10.71
N ASP A 21 -1.97 -0.92 11.59
CA ASP A 21 -3.09 -1.35 12.44
C ASP A 21 -4.29 -1.79 11.58
N PHE A 22 -4.64 -1.01 10.56
CA PHE A 22 -5.72 -1.37 9.63
C PHE A 22 -5.45 -2.69 8.90
N LEU A 23 -4.20 -2.93 8.49
CA LEU A 23 -3.77 -4.16 7.82
C LEU A 23 -3.50 -5.34 8.77
N ASN A 24 -3.59 -5.12 10.08
CA ASN A 24 -3.24 -6.08 11.11
C ASN A 24 -1.80 -6.62 10.97
N VAL A 25 -0.85 -5.72 10.74
CA VAL A 25 0.59 -6.00 10.66
C VAL A 25 1.38 -5.04 11.54
N SER A 26 2.65 -5.34 11.81
CA SER A 26 3.51 -4.39 12.53
C SER A 26 3.81 -3.13 11.69
N PRO A 27 4.01 -1.95 12.30
CA PRO A 27 4.46 -0.75 11.58
C PRO A 27 5.73 -0.97 10.75
N ARG A 28 6.67 -1.77 11.25
CA ARG A 28 7.89 -2.17 10.54
C ARG A 28 7.58 -3.00 9.30
N THR A 29 6.63 -3.93 9.40
CA THR A 29 6.18 -4.75 8.27
C THR A 29 5.54 -3.87 7.21
N TYR A 30 4.63 -2.96 7.59
CA TYR A 30 4.02 -2.04 6.65
C TYR A 30 5.07 -1.13 5.98
N TRP A 31 6.00 -0.56 6.75
CA TRP A 31 7.09 0.25 6.21
C TRP A 31 7.92 -0.52 5.19
N ALA A 32 8.30 -1.77 5.50
CA ALA A 32 9.06 -2.63 4.60
C ALA A 32 8.29 -2.88 3.30
N LYS A 33 6.98 -3.18 3.38
CA LYS A 33 6.12 -3.37 2.22
C LYS A 33 6.01 -2.10 1.37
N GLU A 34 5.68 -0.96 1.98
CA GLU A 34 5.61 0.35 1.30
C GLU A 34 6.93 0.69 0.57
N HIS A 35 8.08 0.27 1.10
CA HIS A 35 9.40 0.54 0.52
C HIS A 35 9.88 -0.53 -0.48
N ASN A 36 9.05 -1.52 -0.86
CA ASN A 36 9.38 -2.68 -1.69
C ASN A 36 10.52 -3.53 -1.10
N LYS A 37 10.55 -3.68 0.22
CA LYS A 37 11.43 -4.64 0.92
C LYS A 37 10.74 -5.98 1.15
N SER A 38 9.42 -6.01 1.01
CA SER A 38 8.58 -7.20 0.99
C SER A 38 7.29 -6.90 0.23
N GLU A 39 6.60 -7.95 -0.20
CA GLU A 39 5.40 -7.81 -1.02
C GLU A 39 4.13 -7.67 -0.16
N PHE A 40 3.14 -6.92 -0.66
CA PHE A 40 1.77 -6.99 -0.17
C PHE A 40 1.09 -8.27 -0.68
N THR A 41 0.34 -8.94 0.18
CA THR A 41 -0.59 -10.00 -0.22
C THR A 41 -1.79 -9.40 -0.96
N LEU A 42 -2.51 -10.21 -1.75
CA LEU A 42 -3.72 -9.75 -2.42
C LEU A 42 -4.78 -9.22 -1.45
N LYS A 43 -4.91 -9.84 -0.27
CA LYS A 43 -5.80 -9.37 0.79
C LYS A 43 -5.40 -7.99 1.29
N GLU A 44 -4.11 -7.76 1.60
CA GLU A 44 -3.61 -6.46 2.04
C GLU A 44 -3.76 -5.39 0.94
N ALA A 45 -3.53 -5.76 -0.33
CA ALA A 45 -3.72 -4.87 -1.47
C ALA A 45 -5.18 -4.41 -1.60
N HIS A 46 -6.13 -5.34 -1.46
CA HIS A 46 -7.56 -4.99 -1.46
C HIS A 46 -7.95 -4.14 -0.24
N MET A 47 -7.42 -4.46 0.95
CA MET A 47 -7.65 -3.65 2.13
C MET A 47 -7.12 -2.21 1.94
N LEU A 48 -5.91 -2.04 1.40
CA LEU A 48 -5.36 -0.74 1.06
C LEU A 48 -6.21 0.01 0.04
N SER A 49 -6.76 -0.69 -0.96
CA SER A 49 -7.63 -0.09 -1.97
C SER A 49 -8.87 0.53 -1.32
N CYS A 50 -9.49 -0.18 -0.36
CA CYS A 50 -10.60 0.33 0.43
C CYS A 50 -10.18 1.49 1.35
N TYR A 51 -9.07 1.35 2.08
CA TYR A 51 -8.62 2.34 3.06
C TYR A 51 -8.21 3.68 2.43
N LEU A 52 -7.57 3.60 1.27
CA LEU A 52 -7.08 4.76 0.52
C LEU A 52 -8.06 5.23 -0.55
N GLU A 53 -9.21 4.56 -0.71
CA GLU A 53 -10.25 4.89 -1.72
C GLU A 53 -9.68 5.00 -3.13
N LYS A 54 -8.82 4.05 -3.49
CA LYS A 54 -8.13 3.96 -4.78
C LYS A 54 -8.26 2.54 -5.33
N SER A 55 -8.25 2.40 -6.65
CA SER A 55 -8.26 1.06 -7.25
C SER A 55 -6.94 0.33 -6.97
N ILE A 56 -6.92 -1.01 -7.10
CA ILE A 56 -5.69 -1.79 -6.95
C ILE A 56 -4.69 -1.40 -8.06
N GLU A 57 -5.19 -1.16 -9.27
CA GLU A 57 -4.41 -0.71 -10.43
C GLU A 57 -3.76 0.65 -10.18
N GLU A 58 -4.48 1.60 -9.56
CA GLU A 58 -3.92 2.91 -9.20
C GLU A 58 -2.84 2.81 -8.11
N LEU A 59 -3.01 1.91 -7.13
CA LEU A 59 -2.05 1.75 -6.03
C LEU A 59 -0.82 0.92 -6.42
N PHE A 60 -0.98 -0.03 -7.35
CA PHE A 60 0.05 -0.97 -7.78
C PHE A 60 0.24 -0.96 -9.31
N PRO A 61 0.56 0.20 -9.93
CA PRO A 61 0.62 0.32 -11.39
C PRO A 61 1.67 -0.60 -12.02
N ASP A 62 2.77 -0.87 -11.31
CA ASP A 62 3.86 -1.73 -11.79
C ASP A 62 3.39 -3.19 -12.03
N LEU A 63 2.32 -3.65 -11.37
CA LEU A 63 1.76 -4.99 -11.60
C LEU A 63 1.04 -5.10 -12.96
N PHE A 64 0.63 -3.98 -13.55
CA PHE A 64 -0.18 -3.94 -14.77
C PHE A 64 0.61 -3.39 -15.97
N LEU A 65 1.59 -2.52 -15.72
CA LEU A 65 2.41 -1.90 -16.77
C LEU A 65 3.56 -2.78 -17.28
N ASN A 66 4.00 -3.77 -16.51
CA ASN A 66 5.06 -4.70 -16.94
C ASN A 66 4.55 -5.81 -17.90
N ASN A 67 3.27 -5.77 -18.27
CA ASN A 67 2.64 -6.72 -19.20
C ASN A 67 2.29 -6.08 -20.57
N LEU A 68 2.84 -4.89 -20.85
CA LEU A 68 2.77 -4.15 -22.13
C LEU A 68 4.18 -3.95 -22.69
#